data_AF-A0AAJ2ATR5-F1
#
_entry.id   AF-A0AAJ2ATR5-F1
#
_cell.length_a   1.000
_cell.length_b   1.000
_cell.length_c   1.000
_cell.angle_alpha   90.00
_cell.angle_beta   90.00
_cell.angle_gamma   90.00
#
_symmetry.space_group_name_H-M   'P 1'
#
loop_
_entity.id
_entity.type
_entity.pdbx_description
1 polymer ?
#
loop_
_entity_poly.entity_id
_entity_poly.type
_entity_poly.pdbx_seq_one_letter_code
_entity_poly.pdbx_strand_id
1 'polypeptide(L)'
;MQTFPLVFHASPDQTLAWRDGAPVSVRAFLADVRRVAAALPEGGHVFNVCADRYRFTVSLCATLLSGRISLLPSTHTPEMVRALASFAPDAFCLHDSDDCAIDLPRMRYPEDAAPCDGADDPDVPMIGGARVAAYVFTSGSTGAPVPHRKTWGFLVKNVRAAAARLGLLGGAPATLVGTVPPQHMYGFESTVLLALLGGLAFSNRQPFYPVDIRAELAAVPEPRVLVSSPIHLRALFANEAPLPPAALVLSATAPLSEKLALDAEARLAAPLMEIYGSTETGQIATRRTSRGAAWELFPDVTLTPRADETGDTTMWASGGHVETPVPMGDALELIDGAFFLLHGRRADLINIAGKRTSLAYLNHQLNAIPGVIDGVFHMPDDTHADDEPVRRLMALVVAPELDAAELQRALRERIDAAFMPRPLLFFDSLPRNATGKLPRDVLTRLVAQERERRAALSFSVPPGHPALAGHFPGRPIVPGVVLLDHALDALGIALGQRFDACRIDSAKFLSPVAPGEALDVAYETAASGAIRFTIRAGARAVASGSLTAPSAPSARSAT
;
A
#
# COMPACT_ATOMS: atom_id res chain seq x y z
N MET A 1 -35.88 -15.77 -11.84
CA MET A 1 -34.53 -15.24 -11.55
C MET A 1 -34.61 -14.49 -10.22
N GLN A 2 -33.66 -14.69 -9.30
CA GLN A 2 -33.67 -13.99 -8.01
C GLN A 2 -33.46 -12.48 -8.23
N THR A 3 -34.28 -11.65 -7.60
CA THR A 3 -34.18 -10.18 -7.63
C THR A 3 -33.86 -9.64 -6.25
N PHE A 4 -33.17 -8.51 -6.17
CA PHE A 4 -32.79 -7.85 -4.93
C PHE A 4 -33.11 -6.35 -5.01
N PRO A 5 -33.53 -5.71 -3.91
CA PRO A 5 -33.80 -4.28 -3.92
C PRO A 5 -32.51 -3.48 -4.12
N LEU A 6 -32.63 -2.27 -4.68
CA LEU A 6 -31.51 -1.35 -4.88
C LEU A 6 -30.92 -0.87 -3.54
N VAL A 7 -31.77 -0.71 -2.52
CA VAL A 7 -31.42 -0.33 -1.14
C VAL A 7 -32.18 -1.20 -0.14
N PHE A 8 -31.60 -1.39 1.06
CA PHE A 8 -32.16 -2.25 2.13
C PHE A 8 -32.62 -1.46 3.37
N HIS A 9 -32.69 -0.14 3.27
CA HIS A 9 -33.26 0.73 4.32
C HIS A 9 -34.72 0.36 4.59
N ALA A 10 -35.14 0.50 5.86
CA ALA A 10 -36.47 0.06 6.29
C ALA A 10 -37.59 1.06 5.96
N SER A 11 -37.22 2.32 5.70
CA SER A 11 -38.14 3.41 5.38
C SER A 11 -37.54 4.35 4.33
N PRO A 12 -38.36 4.90 3.42
CA PRO A 12 -37.93 5.92 2.46
C PRO A 12 -37.49 7.24 3.11
N ASP A 13 -37.89 7.50 4.34
CA ASP A 13 -37.52 8.74 5.06
C ASP A 13 -36.25 8.55 5.91
N GLN A 14 -35.70 7.33 5.97
CA GLN A 14 -34.43 7.07 6.63
C GLN A 14 -33.29 7.80 5.91
N THR A 15 -32.37 8.37 6.68
CA THR A 15 -31.15 8.99 6.13
C THR A 15 -30.25 7.94 5.50
N LEU A 16 -29.91 8.14 4.23
CA LEU A 16 -28.97 7.31 3.47
C LEU A 16 -27.60 7.99 3.32
N ALA A 17 -27.56 9.31 3.26
CA ALA A 17 -26.31 10.05 3.20
C ALA A 17 -26.33 11.33 4.03
N TRP A 18 -25.15 11.77 4.43
CA TRP A 18 -24.88 13.10 4.97
C TRP A 18 -24.02 13.85 3.96
N ARG A 19 -24.55 14.93 3.40
CA ARG A 19 -23.88 15.80 2.44
C ARG A 19 -23.49 17.09 3.13
N ASP A 20 -22.20 17.26 3.40
CA ASP A 20 -21.68 18.43 4.13
C ASP A 20 -22.45 18.69 5.45
N GLY A 21 -22.82 17.63 6.16
CA GLY A 21 -23.58 17.67 7.41
C GLY A 21 -25.11 17.72 7.26
N ALA A 22 -25.65 17.85 6.04
CA ALA A 22 -27.09 17.81 5.79
C ALA A 22 -27.58 16.39 5.45
N PRO A 23 -28.69 15.90 6.04
CA PRO A 23 -29.20 14.56 5.76
C PRO A 23 -29.88 14.49 4.39
N VAL A 24 -29.69 13.37 3.71
CA VAL A 24 -30.42 12.98 2.49
C VAL A 24 -31.15 11.68 2.77
N SER A 25 -32.48 11.71 2.64
CA SER A 25 -33.31 10.52 2.78
C SER A 25 -33.18 9.56 1.60
N VAL A 26 -33.58 8.31 1.80
CA VAL A 26 -33.71 7.32 0.72
C VAL A 26 -34.63 7.84 -0.39
N ARG A 27 -35.71 8.56 -0.04
CA ARG A 27 -36.64 9.18 -0.99
C ARG A 27 -35.94 10.15 -1.93
N ALA A 28 -35.20 11.11 -1.37
CA ALA A 28 -34.44 12.08 -2.15
C ALA A 28 -33.37 11.37 -3.00
N PHE A 29 -32.67 10.39 -2.43
CA PHE A 29 -31.69 9.58 -3.16
C PHE A 29 -32.30 8.85 -4.37
N LEU A 30 -33.45 8.19 -4.21
CA LEU A 30 -34.12 7.48 -5.32
C LEU A 30 -34.63 8.44 -6.39
N ALA A 31 -35.06 9.64 -6.02
CA ALA A 31 -35.41 10.70 -6.98
C ALA A 31 -34.19 11.12 -7.80
N ASP A 32 -33.04 11.33 -7.16
CA ASP A 32 -31.78 11.65 -7.83
C ASP A 32 -31.29 10.52 -8.73
N VAL A 33 -31.40 9.26 -8.29
CA VAL A 33 -31.09 8.09 -9.12
C VAL A 33 -31.92 8.07 -10.40
N ARG A 34 -33.24 8.30 -10.32
CA ARG A 34 -34.12 8.34 -11.50
C ARG A 34 -33.80 9.51 -12.43
N ARG A 35 -33.54 10.68 -11.86
CA ARG A 35 -33.18 11.90 -12.60
C ARG A 35 -31.87 11.71 -13.37
N VAL A 36 -30.82 11.21 -12.71
CA VAL A 36 -29.55 10.94 -13.36
C VAL A 36 -29.70 9.82 -14.39
N ALA A 37 -30.45 8.75 -14.09
CA ALA A 37 -30.72 7.65 -15.01
C ALA A 37 -31.38 8.12 -16.32
N ALA A 38 -32.32 9.06 -16.25
CA ALA A 38 -32.99 9.65 -17.40
C ALA A 38 -32.10 10.58 -18.23
N ALA A 39 -31.04 11.14 -17.61
CA ALA A 39 -30.12 12.06 -18.25
C ALA A 39 -28.88 11.38 -18.86
N LEU A 40 -28.67 10.08 -18.62
CA LEU A 40 -27.49 9.38 -19.14
C LEU A 40 -27.50 9.36 -20.68
N PRO A 41 -26.41 9.77 -21.37
CA PRO A 41 -26.29 9.78 -22.83
C PRO A 41 -26.38 8.37 -23.40
N GLU A 42 -26.39 8.17 -24.72
CA GLU A 42 -26.32 6.81 -25.27
C GLU A 42 -25.00 6.09 -24.89
N GLY A 43 -25.06 4.76 -24.72
CA GLY A 43 -23.90 3.93 -24.33
C GLY A 43 -24.22 2.92 -23.23
N GLY A 44 -23.62 1.73 -23.30
CA GLY A 44 -23.80 0.64 -22.35
C GLY A 44 -22.87 0.68 -21.14
N HIS A 45 -21.81 1.49 -21.18
CA HIS A 45 -20.77 1.55 -20.15
C HIS A 45 -20.54 2.96 -19.61
N VAL A 46 -20.43 3.07 -18.29
CA VAL A 46 -20.27 4.35 -17.61
C VAL A 46 -18.98 4.32 -16.79
N PHE A 47 -18.00 5.13 -17.18
CA PHE A 47 -16.83 5.38 -16.36
C PHE A 47 -17.17 6.47 -15.33
N ASN A 48 -17.46 6.04 -14.10
CA ASN A 48 -17.88 6.93 -13.02
C ASN A 48 -16.67 7.48 -12.26
N VAL A 49 -16.36 8.77 -12.48
CA VAL A 49 -15.22 9.47 -11.86
C VAL A 49 -15.66 10.56 -10.89
N CYS A 50 -16.91 10.52 -10.41
CA CYS A 50 -17.39 11.45 -9.39
C CYS A 50 -16.53 11.32 -8.12
N ALA A 51 -16.01 12.46 -7.64
CA ALA A 51 -15.21 12.55 -6.43
C ALA A 51 -16.10 12.63 -5.17
N ASP A 52 -17.27 13.25 -5.27
CA ASP A 52 -18.28 13.23 -4.22
C ASP A 52 -18.89 11.82 -4.12
N ARG A 53 -18.81 11.20 -2.95
CA ARG A 53 -19.26 9.82 -2.74
C ARG A 53 -20.77 9.66 -2.92
N TYR A 54 -21.56 10.70 -2.61
CA TYR A 54 -23.00 10.68 -2.85
C TYR A 54 -23.29 10.69 -4.35
N ARG A 55 -22.68 11.60 -5.12
CA ARG A 55 -22.81 11.66 -6.58
C ARG A 55 -22.31 10.40 -7.25
N PHE A 56 -21.21 9.82 -6.76
CA PHE A 56 -20.72 8.52 -7.19
C PHE A 56 -21.77 7.42 -6.98
N THR A 57 -22.38 7.38 -5.80
CA THR A 57 -23.38 6.37 -5.42
C THR A 57 -24.66 6.51 -6.24
N VAL A 58 -25.16 7.74 -6.43
CA VAL A 58 -26.30 8.02 -7.31
C VAL A 58 -26.00 7.57 -8.73
N SER A 59 -24.81 7.90 -9.25
CA SER A 59 -24.38 7.55 -10.61
C SER A 59 -24.27 6.04 -10.83
N LEU A 60 -23.76 5.30 -9.83
CA LEU A 60 -23.71 3.85 -9.83
C LEU A 60 -25.12 3.24 -9.92
N CYS A 61 -26.03 3.69 -9.05
CA CYS A 61 -27.40 3.21 -9.00
C CYS A 61 -28.20 3.59 -10.26
N ALA A 62 -28.00 4.80 -10.79
CA ALA A 62 -28.60 5.24 -12.04
C ALA A 62 -28.14 4.39 -13.23
N THR A 63 -26.83 4.10 -13.30
CA THR A 63 -26.24 3.22 -14.30
C THR A 63 -26.88 1.82 -14.24
N LEU A 64 -26.98 1.25 -13.03
CA LEU A 64 -27.59 -0.06 -12.81
C LEU A 64 -29.09 -0.08 -13.19
N LEU A 65 -29.84 0.95 -12.80
CA LEU A 65 -31.26 1.09 -13.09
C LEU A 65 -31.53 1.20 -14.60
N SER A 66 -30.68 1.93 -15.33
CA SER A 66 -30.74 2.04 -16.79
C SER A 66 -30.24 0.79 -17.53
N GLY A 67 -29.89 -0.27 -16.81
CA GLY A 67 -29.44 -1.55 -17.38
C GLY A 67 -28.02 -1.53 -17.95
N ARG A 68 -27.23 -0.51 -17.61
CA ARG A 68 -25.85 -0.27 -18.05
C ARG A 68 -24.85 -0.76 -17.02
N ILE A 69 -23.55 -0.71 -17.35
CA ILE A 69 -22.48 -1.26 -16.53
C ILE A 69 -21.51 -0.15 -16.10
N SER A 70 -21.19 -0.08 -14.81
CA SER A 70 -20.16 0.85 -14.30
C SER A 70 -18.75 0.29 -14.52
N LEU A 71 -17.82 1.13 -15.00
CA LEU A 71 -16.40 0.83 -15.09
C LEU A 71 -15.67 1.48 -13.92
N LEU A 72 -14.98 0.67 -13.10
CA LEU A 72 -14.33 1.10 -11.86
C LEU A 72 -12.84 0.74 -11.89
N PRO A 73 -12.01 1.51 -12.62
CA PRO A 73 -10.56 1.37 -12.52
C PRO A 73 -10.03 1.97 -11.21
N SER A 74 -8.88 1.48 -10.76
CA SER A 74 -8.19 2.00 -9.57
C SER A 74 -7.34 3.24 -9.86
N THR A 75 -7.08 3.56 -11.13
CA THR A 75 -6.32 4.75 -11.57
C THR A 75 -7.00 5.39 -12.77
N HIS A 76 -6.80 6.70 -12.96
CA HIS A 76 -7.39 7.46 -14.07
C HIS A 76 -6.33 7.95 -15.05
N THR A 77 -5.24 7.18 -15.22
CA THR A 77 -4.15 7.58 -16.12
C THR A 77 -4.62 7.57 -17.58
N PRO A 78 -4.02 8.36 -18.49
CA PRO A 78 -4.37 8.34 -19.91
C PRO A 78 -4.27 6.94 -20.55
N GLU A 79 -3.33 6.12 -20.08
CA GLU A 79 -3.21 4.72 -20.51
C GLU A 79 -4.41 3.88 -20.07
N MET A 80 -4.84 4.00 -18.82
CA MET A 80 -6.04 3.33 -18.34
C MET A 80 -7.26 3.77 -19.14
N VAL A 81 -7.41 5.08 -19.41
CA VAL A 81 -8.53 5.60 -20.21
C VAL A 81 -8.55 4.98 -21.62
N ARG A 82 -7.39 4.87 -22.29
CA ARG A 82 -7.28 4.16 -23.57
C ARG A 82 -7.63 2.68 -23.46
N ALA A 83 -7.19 2.00 -22.40
CA ALA A 83 -7.53 0.60 -22.15
C ALA A 83 -9.04 0.41 -21.95
N LEU A 84 -9.70 1.33 -21.22
CA LEU A 84 -11.15 1.33 -21.05
C LEU A 84 -11.88 1.58 -22.38
N ALA A 85 -11.44 2.56 -23.18
CA ALA A 85 -12.01 2.82 -24.50
C ALA A 85 -11.88 1.60 -25.44
N SER A 86 -10.77 0.86 -25.35
CA SER A 86 -10.58 -0.38 -26.11
C SER A 86 -11.47 -1.51 -25.61
N PHE A 87 -11.70 -1.60 -24.29
CA PHE A 87 -12.54 -2.64 -23.68
C PHE A 87 -14.03 -2.38 -23.90
N ALA A 88 -14.45 -1.12 -23.79
CA ALA A 88 -15.82 -0.65 -23.95
C ALA A 88 -15.85 0.61 -24.84
N PRO A 89 -15.92 0.44 -26.17
CA PRO A 89 -15.90 1.57 -27.12
C PRO A 89 -17.09 2.52 -27.01
N ASP A 90 -18.17 2.08 -26.38
CA ASP A 90 -19.39 2.85 -26.10
C ASP A 90 -19.37 3.49 -24.70
N ALA A 91 -18.21 3.50 -24.03
CA ALA A 91 -18.08 4.10 -22.71
C ALA A 91 -18.07 5.63 -22.77
N PHE A 92 -18.75 6.24 -21.80
CA PHE A 92 -18.64 7.67 -21.51
C PHE A 92 -18.24 7.90 -20.04
N CYS A 93 -17.63 9.04 -19.79
CA CYS A 93 -17.19 9.50 -18.49
C CYS A 93 -18.28 10.33 -17.81
N LEU A 94 -18.68 9.96 -16.59
CA LEU A 94 -19.58 10.73 -15.74
C LEU A 94 -18.77 11.33 -14.58
N HIS A 95 -18.75 12.66 -14.48
CA HIS A 95 -17.86 13.40 -13.56
C HIS A 95 -18.55 14.55 -12.85
N ASP A 96 -18.03 14.98 -11.70
CA ASP A 96 -18.50 16.14 -10.93
C ASP A 96 -17.44 17.24 -10.77
N SER A 97 -16.29 17.10 -11.43
CA SER A 97 -15.21 18.08 -11.47
C SER A 97 -15.38 19.11 -12.58
N ASP A 98 -14.98 20.36 -12.32
CA ASP A 98 -14.86 21.43 -13.32
C ASP A 98 -13.77 21.13 -14.36
N ASP A 99 -12.66 20.53 -13.94
CA ASP A 99 -11.46 20.31 -14.75
C ASP A 99 -11.27 18.83 -15.11
N CYS A 100 -12.29 18.20 -15.67
CA CYS A 100 -12.23 16.78 -16.02
C CYS A 100 -11.33 16.53 -17.26
N ALA A 101 -10.13 15.98 -17.02
CA ALA A 101 -9.15 15.65 -18.06
C ALA A 101 -9.32 14.28 -18.73
N ILE A 102 -10.45 13.58 -18.50
CA ILE A 102 -10.69 12.25 -19.06
C ILE A 102 -11.01 12.36 -20.56
N ASP A 103 -10.22 11.68 -21.39
CA ASP A 103 -10.36 11.62 -22.85
C ASP A 103 -11.37 10.55 -23.29
N LEU A 104 -12.64 10.79 -22.98
CA LEU A 104 -13.81 10.03 -23.40
C LEU A 104 -14.96 11.01 -23.69
N PRO A 105 -16.07 10.60 -24.33
CA PRO A 105 -17.32 11.34 -24.26
C PRO A 105 -17.66 11.64 -22.78
N ARG A 106 -17.99 12.88 -22.45
CA ARG A 106 -18.18 13.32 -21.05
C ARG A 106 -19.61 13.76 -20.81
N MET A 107 -20.12 13.39 -19.65
CA MET A 107 -21.33 13.93 -19.03
C MET A 107 -20.93 14.52 -17.68
N ARG A 108 -21.22 15.81 -17.49
CA ARG A 108 -21.14 16.41 -16.17
C ARG A 108 -22.33 15.94 -15.34
N TYR A 109 -22.09 15.58 -14.08
CA TYR A 109 -23.13 15.23 -13.13
C TYR A 109 -24.14 16.38 -13.07
N PRO A 110 -25.45 16.13 -13.28
CA PRO A 110 -26.41 17.22 -13.37
C PRO A 110 -26.58 17.88 -11.99
N GLU A 111 -26.80 19.19 -11.98
CA GLU A 111 -26.94 19.98 -10.75
C GLU A 111 -27.95 19.36 -9.77
N ASP A 112 -27.71 19.60 -8.49
CA ASP A 112 -28.57 19.10 -7.42
C ASP A 112 -29.97 19.70 -7.58
N ALA A 113 -30.98 18.83 -7.64
CA ALA A 113 -32.36 19.28 -7.69
C ALA A 113 -32.82 19.73 -6.29
N ALA A 114 -33.83 20.59 -6.23
CA ALA A 114 -34.50 20.87 -4.98
C ALA A 114 -35.04 19.56 -4.36
N PRO A 115 -35.06 19.43 -3.02
CA PRO A 115 -35.63 18.27 -2.35
C PRO A 115 -37.04 17.97 -2.88
N CYS A 116 -37.26 16.73 -3.31
CA CYS A 116 -38.55 16.30 -3.81
C CYS A 116 -39.40 15.83 -2.63
N ASP A 117 -40.23 16.71 -2.08
CA ASP A 117 -41.17 16.42 -0.99
C ASP A 117 -42.44 15.69 -1.47
N GLY A 118 -42.30 14.83 -2.49
CA GLY A 118 -43.41 14.06 -3.03
C GLY A 118 -44.05 13.17 -1.95
N ALA A 119 -45.38 13.30 -1.79
CA ALA A 119 -46.15 12.60 -0.76
C ALA A 119 -46.24 11.08 -0.97
N ASP A 120 -45.99 10.59 -2.19
CA ASP A 120 -46.07 9.17 -2.52
C ASP A 120 -44.80 8.42 -2.12
N ASP A 121 -44.95 7.28 -1.45
CA ASP A 121 -43.81 6.42 -1.10
C ASP A 121 -43.09 5.93 -2.35
N PRO A 122 -41.77 6.20 -2.50
CA PRO A 122 -41.04 5.82 -3.70
C PRO A 122 -40.90 4.30 -3.74
N ASP A 123 -41.34 3.69 -4.84
CA ASP A 123 -41.05 2.28 -5.08
C ASP A 123 -39.54 2.05 -5.14
N VAL A 124 -39.03 1.07 -4.39
CA VAL A 124 -37.61 0.72 -4.38
C VAL A 124 -37.35 -0.25 -5.54
N PRO A 125 -36.54 0.12 -6.55
CA PRO A 125 -36.35 -0.74 -7.71
C PRO A 125 -35.78 -2.12 -7.35
N MET A 126 -36.39 -3.16 -7.92
CA MET A 126 -35.93 -4.54 -7.79
C MET A 126 -35.03 -4.92 -8.98
N ILE A 127 -33.76 -5.23 -8.70
CA ILE A 127 -32.76 -5.53 -9.73
C ILE A 127 -32.51 -7.04 -9.80
N GLY A 128 -32.51 -7.60 -11.01
CA GLY A 128 -32.18 -9.01 -11.22
C GLY A 128 -30.75 -9.34 -10.79
N GLY A 129 -30.57 -10.39 -9.99
CA GLY A 129 -29.27 -10.76 -9.42
C GLY A 129 -28.19 -11.09 -10.46
N ALA A 130 -28.56 -11.50 -11.67
CA ALA A 130 -27.63 -11.76 -12.76
C ALA A 130 -27.18 -10.50 -13.53
N ARG A 131 -27.81 -9.34 -13.28
CA ARG A 131 -27.43 -8.05 -13.89
C ARG A 131 -25.99 -7.74 -13.54
N VAL A 132 -25.16 -7.46 -14.55
CA VAL A 132 -23.80 -6.97 -14.32
C VAL A 132 -23.91 -5.53 -13.85
N ALA A 133 -23.41 -5.26 -12.64
CA ALA A 133 -23.44 -3.93 -12.06
C ALA A 133 -22.16 -3.16 -12.38
N ALA A 134 -21.01 -3.84 -12.32
CA ALA A 134 -19.72 -3.21 -12.55
C ALA A 134 -18.67 -4.17 -13.12
N TYR A 135 -17.68 -3.58 -13.80
CA TYR A 135 -16.35 -4.15 -13.98
C TYR A 135 -15.37 -3.39 -13.09
N VAL A 136 -14.65 -4.13 -12.24
CA VAL A 136 -13.59 -3.58 -11.38
C VAL A 136 -12.24 -4.00 -11.93
N PHE A 137 -11.29 -3.08 -12.08
CA PHE A 137 -10.03 -3.38 -12.76
C PHE A 137 -8.85 -3.52 -11.79
N THR A 138 -8.09 -4.60 -11.94
CA THR A 138 -6.80 -4.80 -11.23
C THR A 138 -5.62 -4.68 -12.18
N SER A 139 -4.45 -4.31 -11.66
CA SER A 139 -3.20 -4.38 -12.42
C SER A 139 -2.84 -5.86 -12.64
N GLY A 140 -2.94 -6.35 -13.87
CA GLY A 140 -2.52 -7.71 -14.22
C GLY A 140 -1.01 -7.89 -14.05
N SER A 141 -0.54 -9.15 -14.07
CA SER A 141 0.89 -9.49 -13.96
C SER A 141 1.74 -8.90 -15.09
N THR A 142 1.13 -8.59 -16.23
CA THR A 142 1.74 -7.95 -17.41
C THR A 142 1.66 -6.42 -17.37
N GLY A 143 1.09 -5.83 -16.32
CA GLY A 143 0.80 -4.40 -16.22
C GLY A 143 -0.52 -3.97 -16.88
N ALA A 144 -1.09 -4.79 -17.76
CA ALA A 144 -2.37 -4.52 -18.39
C ALA A 144 -3.55 -4.64 -17.39
N PRO A 145 -4.52 -3.72 -17.39
CA PRO A 145 -5.70 -3.81 -16.54
C PRO A 145 -6.56 -5.05 -16.85
N VAL A 146 -6.91 -5.82 -15.83
CA VAL A 146 -7.78 -7.01 -15.96
C VAL A 146 -9.18 -6.67 -15.42
N PRO A 147 -10.24 -6.81 -16.24
CA PRO A 147 -11.61 -6.53 -15.81
C PRO A 147 -12.19 -7.70 -15.00
N HIS A 148 -12.68 -7.41 -13.80
CA HIS A 148 -13.39 -8.36 -12.94
C HIS A 148 -14.89 -8.06 -12.96
N ARG A 149 -15.66 -8.98 -13.54
CA ARG A 149 -17.11 -8.87 -13.65
C ARG A 149 -17.79 -9.00 -12.28
N LYS A 150 -18.67 -8.06 -11.94
CA LYS A 150 -19.47 -8.08 -10.70
C LYS A 150 -20.96 -8.01 -10.99
N THR A 151 -21.68 -9.08 -10.63
CA THR A 151 -23.15 -9.12 -10.71
C THR A 151 -23.78 -8.50 -9.47
N TRP A 152 -25.00 -7.98 -9.61
CA TRP A 152 -25.73 -7.43 -8.46
C TRP A 152 -25.96 -8.48 -7.36
N GLY A 153 -26.32 -9.71 -7.73
CA GLY A 153 -26.52 -10.79 -6.78
C GLY A 153 -25.24 -11.18 -6.03
N PHE A 154 -24.08 -11.17 -6.70
CA PHE A 154 -22.79 -11.36 -6.03
C PHE A 154 -22.54 -10.27 -4.99
N LEU A 155 -22.70 -9.00 -5.37
CA LEU A 155 -22.46 -7.86 -4.49
C LEU A 155 -23.41 -7.86 -3.29
N VAL A 156 -24.69 -8.16 -3.51
CA VAL A 156 -25.70 -8.27 -2.46
C VAL A 156 -25.35 -9.36 -1.45
N LYS A 157 -25.05 -10.58 -1.91
CA LYS A 157 -24.71 -11.70 -1.02
C LYS A 157 -23.44 -11.41 -0.21
N ASN A 158 -22.40 -10.90 -0.87
CA ASN A 158 -21.12 -10.56 -0.25
C ASN A 158 -21.27 -9.49 0.84
N VAL A 159 -21.83 -8.33 0.49
CA VAL A 159 -21.91 -7.19 1.42
C VAL A 159 -22.88 -7.47 2.57
N ARG A 160 -23.96 -8.22 2.33
CA ARG A 160 -24.87 -8.64 3.41
C ARG A 160 -24.21 -9.63 4.36
N ALA A 161 -23.38 -10.55 3.86
CA ALA A 161 -22.59 -11.44 4.72
C ALA A 161 -21.58 -10.63 5.57
N ALA A 162 -20.92 -9.64 4.97
CA ALA A 162 -20.04 -8.73 5.70
C ALA A 162 -20.79 -7.93 6.77
N ALA A 163 -21.93 -7.32 6.43
CA ALA A 163 -22.76 -6.57 7.36
C ALA A 163 -23.25 -7.46 8.52
N ALA A 164 -23.67 -8.70 8.25
CA ALA A 164 -24.07 -9.66 9.28
C ALA A 164 -22.91 -9.96 10.22
N ARG A 165 -21.73 -10.24 9.66
CA ARG A 165 -20.53 -10.58 10.41
C ARG A 165 -20.05 -9.43 11.30
N LEU A 166 -20.23 -8.19 10.85
CA LEU A 166 -19.86 -6.98 11.58
C LEU A 166 -20.94 -6.53 12.58
N GLY A 167 -22.07 -7.24 12.68
CA GLY A 167 -23.18 -6.86 13.56
C GLY A 167 -23.91 -5.58 13.11
N LEU A 168 -23.84 -5.25 11.81
CA LEU A 168 -24.43 -4.05 11.21
C LEU A 168 -25.81 -4.30 10.59
N LEU A 169 -26.32 -5.54 10.64
CA LEU A 169 -27.71 -5.84 10.29
C LEU A 169 -28.61 -5.69 11.52
N GLY A 170 -29.82 -5.19 11.33
CA GLY A 170 -30.82 -5.08 12.40
C GLY A 170 -31.45 -3.70 12.58
N GLY A 171 -31.17 -2.75 11.68
CA GLY A 171 -31.88 -1.46 11.62
C GLY A 171 -31.39 -0.39 12.61
N ALA A 172 -30.40 -0.69 13.46
CA ALA A 172 -29.72 0.34 14.21
C ALA A 172 -29.04 1.32 13.24
N PRO A 173 -29.35 2.63 13.29
CA PRO A 173 -28.74 3.59 12.39
C PRO A 173 -27.24 3.63 12.68
N ALA A 174 -26.41 3.64 11.64
CA ALA A 174 -24.97 3.91 11.76
C ALA A 174 -24.52 4.74 10.56
N THR A 175 -23.51 5.58 10.76
CA THR A 175 -22.96 6.44 9.71
C THR A 175 -21.54 6.03 9.35
N LEU A 176 -21.33 5.65 8.09
CA LEU A 176 -20.02 5.32 7.54
C LEU A 176 -19.25 6.60 7.20
N VAL A 177 -17.99 6.69 7.67
CA VAL A 177 -17.02 7.71 7.26
C VAL A 177 -15.85 6.99 6.59
N GLY A 178 -15.68 7.20 5.29
CA GLY A 178 -14.71 6.46 4.48
C GLY A 178 -13.53 7.32 4.03
N THR A 179 -12.31 6.94 4.40
CA THR A 179 -11.07 7.60 3.91
C THR A 179 -10.57 7.00 2.59
N VAL A 180 -11.20 5.91 2.15
CA VAL A 180 -10.80 5.15 0.96
C VAL A 180 -11.63 5.52 -0.29
N PRO A 181 -11.03 5.49 -1.50
CA PRO A 181 -11.75 5.77 -2.73
C PRO A 181 -12.87 4.75 -3.01
N PRO A 182 -14.08 5.20 -3.39
CA PRO A 182 -15.19 4.30 -3.71
C PRO A 182 -14.99 3.49 -5.01
N GLN A 183 -14.04 3.89 -5.87
CA GLN A 183 -13.68 3.15 -7.10
C GLN A 183 -12.84 1.90 -6.82
N HIS A 184 -12.15 1.85 -5.68
CA HIS A 184 -11.37 0.68 -5.27
C HIS A 184 -12.29 -0.34 -4.60
N MET A 185 -12.14 -1.65 -4.87
CA MET A 185 -13.05 -2.70 -4.37
C MET A 185 -13.37 -2.59 -2.87
N TYR A 186 -12.35 -2.37 -2.03
CA TYR A 186 -12.56 -2.16 -0.59
C TYR A 186 -13.46 -0.95 -0.28
N GLY A 187 -13.20 0.21 -0.88
CA GLY A 187 -14.05 1.39 -0.67
C GLY A 187 -15.43 1.19 -1.27
N PHE A 188 -15.51 0.58 -2.45
CA PHE A 188 -16.76 0.25 -3.12
C PHE A 188 -17.68 -0.59 -2.23
N GLU A 189 -17.16 -1.68 -1.68
CA GLU A 189 -17.95 -2.57 -0.84
C GLU A 189 -18.19 -2.00 0.55
N SER A 190 -17.17 -1.46 1.23
CA SER A 190 -17.26 -1.09 2.65
C SER A 190 -17.76 0.34 2.91
N THR A 191 -17.91 1.20 1.89
CA THR A 191 -18.44 2.57 2.09
C THR A 191 -19.70 2.85 1.28
N VAL A 192 -19.80 2.34 0.05
CA VAL A 192 -20.95 2.60 -0.83
C VAL A 192 -21.96 1.46 -0.68
N LEU A 193 -21.56 0.25 -1.04
CA LEU A 193 -22.47 -0.88 -1.00
C LEU A 193 -22.90 -1.25 0.42
N LEU A 194 -22.00 -1.16 1.42
CA LEU A 194 -22.35 -1.41 2.81
C LEU A 194 -23.44 -0.46 3.30
N ALA A 195 -23.45 0.80 2.86
CA ALA A 195 -24.54 1.71 3.18
C ALA A 195 -25.86 1.30 2.50
N LEU A 196 -25.83 1.06 1.18
CA LEU A 196 -27.03 0.68 0.43
C LEU A 196 -27.63 -0.65 0.90
N LEU A 197 -26.79 -1.64 1.15
CA LEU A 197 -27.19 -3.04 1.36
C LEU A 197 -27.26 -3.45 2.83
N GLY A 198 -26.57 -2.71 3.70
CA GLY A 198 -26.70 -2.80 5.15
C GLY A 198 -27.82 -1.92 5.71
N GLY A 199 -28.36 -0.99 4.91
CA GLY A 199 -29.38 -0.03 5.37
C GLY A 199 -28.80 1.05 6.28
N LEU A 200 -27.56 1.48 6.02
CA LEU A 200 -26.82 2.46 6.82
C LEU A 200 -26.74 3.82 6.11
N ALA A 201 -26.28 4.84 6.82
CA ALA A 201 -25.95 6.15 6.25
C ALA A 201 -24.45 6.25 5.93
N PHE A 202 -24.05 7.18 5.05
CA PHE A 202 -22.64 7.49 4.81
C PHE A 202 -22.38 9.00 4.62
N SER A 203 -21.17 9.47 4.93
CA SER A 203 -20.73 10.83 4.56
C SER A 203 -20.31 10.90 3.08
N ASN A 204 -20.71 11.97 2.38
CA ASN A 204 -20.31 12.21 0.99
C ASN A 204 -18.81 12.48 0.82
N ARG A 205 -18.12 12.92 1.88
CA ARG A 205 -16.71 13.29 1.81
C ARG A 205 -15.79 12.07 1.78
N GLN A 206 -14.60 12.28 1.23
CA GLN A 206 -13.46 11.37 1.32
C GLN A 206 -12.31 12.08 2.05
N PRO A 207 -12.38 12.23 3.39
CA PRO A 207 -11.36 12.92 4.13
C PRO A 207 -10.01 12.19 4.01
N PHE A 208 -8.95 12.95 3.74
CA PHE A 208 -7.61 12.41 3.53
C PHE A 208 -6.65 12.77 4.67
N TYR A 209 -6.60 14.03 5.09
CA TYR A 209 -5.69 14.46 6.16
C TYR A 209 -6.28 14.18 7.55
N PRO A 210 -5.44 13.99 8.59
CA PRO A 210 -5.90 13.73 9.95
C PRO A 210 -6.92 14.75 10.49
N VAL A 211 -6.76 16.03 10.14
CA VAL A 211 -7.68 17.10 10.52
C VAL A 211 -9.05 16.94 9.86
N ASP A 212 -9.09 16.56 8.59
CA ASP A 212 -10.32 16.35 7.83
C ASP A 212 -11.06 15.12 8.34
N ILE A 213 -10.34 14.03 8.65
CA ILE A 213 -10.93 12.80 9.19
C ILE A 213 -11.61 13.10 10.52
N ARG A 214 -10.94 13.85 11.40
CA ARG A 214 -11.49 14.27 12.69
C ARG A 214 -12.72 15.16 12.53
N ALA A 215 -12.64 16.16 11.64
CA ALA A 215 -13.74 17.07 11.38
C ALA A 215 -14.96 16.33 10.82
N GLU A 216 -14.74 15.39 9.90
CA GLU A 216 -15.82 14.63 9.29
C GLU A 216 -16.47 13.65 10.27
N LEU A 217 -15.68 12.96 11.11
CA LEU A 217 -16.22 12.15 12.19
C LEU A 217 -17.09 13.00 13.14
N ALA A 218 -16.67 14.23 13.46
CA ALA A 218 -17.45 15.11 14.33
C ALA A 218 -18.73 15.65 13.67
N ALA A 219 -18.74 15.80 12.35
CA ALA A 219 -19.84 16.37 11.57
C ALA A 219 -21.04 15.43 11.39
N VAL A 220 -20.87 14.12 11.61
CA VAL A 220 -21.92 13.12 11.40
C VAL A 220 -22.40 12.48 12.72
N PRO A 221 -23.65 12.01 12.79
CA PRO A 221 -24.21 11.44 14.02
C PRO A 221 -23.65 10.06 14.35
N GLU A 222 -23.69 9.75 15.65
CA GLU A 222 -23.42 8.42 16.19
C GLU A 222 -24.58 7.44 15.96
N PRO A 223 -24.30 6.12 15.95
CA PRO A 223 -22.99 5.48 15.98
C PRO A 223 -22.23 5.61 14.64
N ARG A 224 -20.91 5.79 14.72
CA ARG A 224 -20.03 6.02 13.56
C ARG A 224 -19.21 4.78 13.23
N VAL A 225 -19.03 4.50 11.95
CA VAL A 225 -18.12 3.45 11.47
C VAL A 225 -17.03 4.10 10.64
N LEU A 226 -15.79 4.06 11.11
CA LEU A 226 -14.65 4.56 10.35
C LEU A 226 -14.12 3.46 9.42
N VAL A 227 -14.10 3.72 8.12
CA VAL A 227 -13.57 2.79 7.10
C VAL A 227 -12.26 3.36 6.58
N SER A 228 -11.13 2.70 6.88
CA SER A 228 -9.81 3.25 6.65
C SER A 228 -8.76 2.19 6.26
N SER A 229 -7.52 2.62 6.06
CA SER A 229 -6.38 1.76 5.76
C SER A 229 -5.31 1.89 6.85
N PRO A 230 -4.40 0.90 7.00
CA PRO A 230 -3.30 1.01 7.97
C PRO A 230 -2.45 2.27 7.80
N ILE A 231 -2.24 2.74 6.56
CA ILE A 231 -1.45 3.95 6.32
C ILE A 231 -2.16 5.22 6.81
N HIS A 232 -3.47 5.35 6.57
CA HIS A 232 -4.25 6.47 7.07
C HIS A 232 -4.38 6.44 8.59
N LEU A 233 -4.52 5.25 9.20
CA LEU A 233 -4.56 5.11 10.65
C LEU A 233 -3.24 5.55 11.30
N ARG A 234 -2.08 5.15 10.74
CA ARG A 234 -0.77 5.65 11.22
C ARG A 234 -0.67 7.17 11.13
N ALA A 235 -1.04 7.75 10.00
CA ALA A 235 -1.01 9.20 9.82
C ALA A 235 -1.97 9.92 10.80
N LEU A 236 -3.16 9.36 11.04
CA LEU A 236 -4.14 9.89 11.96
C LEU A 236 -3.62 9.92 13.41
N PHE A 237 -2.96 8.85 13.84
CA PHE A 237 -2.51 8.71 15.23
C PHE A 237 -1.12 9.29 15.52
N ALA A 238 -0.33 9.61 14.48
CA ALA A 238 0.89 10.41 14.61
C ALA A 238 0.60 11.80 15.20
N ASN A 239 -0.65 12.27 15.09
CA ASN A 239 -1.13 13.45 15.80
C ASN A 239 -1.83 13.02 17.11
N GLU A 240 -1.51 13.64 18.23
CA GLU A 240 -2.08 13.32 19.55
C GLU A 240 -3.45 13.97 19.82
N ALA A 241 -4.01 14.72 18.87
CA ALA A 241 -5.30 15.38 19.05
C ALA A 241 -6.43 14.36 19.37
N PRO A 242 -7.37 14.71 20.26
CA PRO A 242 -8.54 13.90 20.54
C PRO A 242 -9.34 13.59 19.27
N LEU A 243 -9.89 12.39 19.19
CA LEU A 243 -10.75 11.95 18.09
C LEU A 243 -12.16 11.70 18.62
N PRO A 244 -13.21 12.06 17.86
CA PRO A 244 -14.57 11.62 18.16
C PRO A 244 -14.62 10.08 18.23
N PRO A 245 -15.37 9.51 19.19
CA PRO A 245 -15.49 8.06 19.29
C PRO A 245 -16.20 7.49 18.07
N ALA A 246 -15.82 6.26 17.73
CA ALA A 246 -16.51 5.42 16.77
C ALA A 246 -17.23 4.28 17.51
N ALA A 247 -18.13 3.59 16.80
CA ALA A 247 -18.70 2.31 17.25
C ALA A 247 -17.95 1.12 16.65
N LEU A 248 -17.30 1.31 15.50
CA LEU A 248 -16.53 0.29 14.79
C LEU A 248 -15.49 0.94 13.87
N VAL A 249 -14.32 0.31 13.74
CA VAL A 249 -13.30 0.69 12.76
C VAL A 249 -13.07 -0.49 11.82
N LEU A 250 -13.16 -0.24 10.51
CA LEU A 250 -12.83 -1.22 9.48
C LEU A 250 -11.47 -0.88 8.87
N SER A 251 -10.63 -1.90 8.70
CA SER A 251 -9.32 -1.78 8.05
C SER A 251 -9.14 -2.88 7.00
N ALA A 252 -8.53 -2.56 5.87
CA ALA A 252 -8.13 -3.53 4.85
C ALA A 252 -6.96 -2.99 4.03
N THR A 253 -6.66 -3.64 2.90
CA THR A 253 -5.70 -3.22 1.84
C THR A 253 -4.22 -3.42 2.14
N ALA A 254 -3.81 -3.50 3.41
CA ALA A 254 -2.44 -3.82 3.81
C ALA A 254 -2.43 -4.54 5.17
N PRO A 255 -1.34 -5.24 5.53
CA PRO A 255 -1.18 -5.81 6.87
C PRO A 255 -1.27 -4.74 7.95
N LEU A 256 -2.06 -5.01 8.99
CA LEU A 256 -2.11 -4.20 10.21
C LEU A 256 -1.21 -4.80 11.29
N SER A 257 -0.45 -3.97 11.99
CA SER A 257 0.29 -4.41 13.18
C SER A 257 -0.62 -4.45 14.39
N GLU A 258 -0.34 -5.36 15.32
CA GLU A 258 -1.08 -5.46 16.59
C GLU A 258 -1.03 -4.15 17.38
N LYS A 259 0.14 -3.51 17.44
CA LYS A 259 0.31 -2.19 18.07
C LYS A 259 -0.64 -1.16 17.48
N LEU A 260 -0.69 -1.03 16.15
CA LEU A 260 -1.57 -0.07 15.48
C LEU A 260 -3.04 -0.39 15.70
N ALA A 261 -3.41 -1.67 15.78
CA ALA A 261 -4.76 -2.08 16.11
C ALA A 261 -5.14 -1.66 17.54
N LEU A 262 -4.30 -1.94 18.53
CA LEU A 262 -4.50 -1.54 19.92
C LEU A 262 -4.59 -0.02 20.07
N ASP A 263 -3.68 0.72 19.41
CA ASP A 263 -3.69 2.18 19.40
C ASP A 263 -5.00 2.71 18.79
N ALA A 264 -5.48 2.10 17.69
CA ALA A 264 -6.75 2.48 17.08
C ALA A 264 -7.94 2.24 18.01
N GLU A 265 -8.00 1.07 18.65
CA GLU A 265 -9.09 0.73 19.56
C GLU A 265 -9.14 1.67 20.78
N ALA A 266 -7.97 2.05 21.30
CA ALA A 266 -7.85 3.00 22.40
C ALA A 266 -8.22 4.43 21.96
N ARG A 267 -7.68 4.91 20.84
CA ARG A 267 -7.86 6.30 20.37
C ARG A 267 -9.27 6.59 19.83
N LEU A 268 -9.97 5.60 19.29
CA LEU A 268 -11.33 5.73 18.73
C LEU A 268 -12.42 5.12 19.62
N ALA A 269 -12.05 4.52 20.76
CA ALA A 269 -12.94 3.85 21.70
C ALA A 269 -13.86 2.78 21.05
N ALA A 270 -13.33 2.05 20.06
CA ALA A 270 -14.10 1.14 19.22
C ALA A 270 -13.29 -0.12 18.87
N PRO A 271 -13.92 -1.29 18.68
CA PRO A 271 -13.22 -2.44 18.10
C PRO A 271 -12.72 -2.12 16.67
N LEU A 272 -11.54 -2.63 16.32
CA LEU A 272 -11.02 -2.58 14.96
C LEU A 272 -11.09 -3.97 14.32
N MET A 273 -11.80 -4.05 13.21
CA MET A 273 -11.95 -5.26 12.41
C MET A 273 -11.17 -5.11 11.10
N GLU A 274 -10.21 -6.01 10.88
CA GLU A 274 -9.62 -6.20 9.56
C GLU A 274 -10.57 -7.01 8.67
N ILE A 275 -10.62 -6.62 7.39
CA ILE A 275 -11.34 -7.31 6.32
C ILE A 275 -10.33 -7.99 5.40
N TYR A 276 -10.57 -9.27 5.08
CA TYR A 276 -9.78 -10.02 4.12
C TYR A 276 -10.64 -10.43 2.91
N GLY A 277 -10.05 -10.26 1.73
CA GLY A 277 -10.67 -10.51 0.45
C GLY A 277 -9.82 -10.00 -0.71
N SER A 278 -10.24 -10.32 -1.93
CA SER A 278 -9.62 -9.84 -3.16
C SER A 278 -10.66 -9.22 -4.10
N THR A 279 -10.22 -8.69 -5.24
CA THR A 279 -11.19 -8.19 -6.23
C THR A 279 -11.99 -9.35 -6.81
N GLU A 280 -11.41 -10.54 -6.93
CA GLU A 280 -12.02 -11.76 -7.44
C GLU A 280 -13.09 -12.29 -6.46
N THR A 281 -12.72 -12.53 -5.21
CA THR A 281 -13.60 -13.13 -4.20
C THR A 281 -14.58 -12.14 -3.59
N GLY A 282 -14.24 -10.85 -3.55
CA GLY A 282 -14.84 -9.94 -2.58
C GLY A 282 -14.38 -10.25 -1.16
N GLN A 283 -15.07 -9.70 -0.16
CA GLN A 283 -14.75 -9.93 1.26
C GLN A 283 -15.18 -11.32 1.68
N ILE A 284 -14.27 -12.09 2.28
CA ILE A 284 -14.54 -13.47 2.67
C ILE A 284 -14.21 -13.78 4.12
N ALA A 285 -13.50 -12.88 4.83
CA ALA A 285 -13.14 -13.12 6.21
C ALA A 285 -12.89 -11.82 6.98
N THR A 286 -12.91 -11.93 8.31
CA THR A 286 -12.61 -10.83 9.24
C THR A 286 -11.70 -11.28 10.36
N ARG A 287 -10.96 -10.34 10.94
CA ARG A 287 -10.15 -10.58 12.12
C ARG A 287 -10.15 -9.36 13.02
N ARG A 288 -10.11 -9.55 14.33
CA ARG A 288 -9.78 -8.49 15.29
C ARG A 288 -8.33 -8.64 15.72
N THR A 289 -7.44 -7.86 15.11
CA THR A 289 -5.97 -8.03 15.25
C THR A 289 -5.50 -7.93 16.69
N SER A 290 -6.16 -7.12 17.53
CA SER A 290 -5.89 -6.99 18.96
C SER A 290 -6.23 -8.24 19.79
N ARG A 291 -6.88 -9.25 19.18
CA ARG A 291 -7.29 -10.50 19.84
C ARG A 291 -6.57 -11.73 19.31
N GLY A 292 -5.76 -11.60 18.26
CA GLY A 292 -4.97 -12.70 17.71
C GLY A 292 -4.86 -12.67 16.18
N ALA A 293 -4.16 -13.68 15.66
CA ALA A 293 -3.81 -13.75 14.24
C ALA A 293 -4.83 -14.50 13.37
N ALA A 294 -5.77 -15.25 13.97
CA ALA A 294 -6.74 -16.06 13.24
C ALA A 294 -7.81 -15.20 12.54
N TRP A 295 -8.01 -15.47 11.26
CA TRP A 295 -9.11 -14.93 10.46
C TRP A 295 -10.30 -15.86 10.55
N GLU A 296 -11.49 -15.29 10.66
CA GLU A 296 -12.76 -16.03 10.63
C GLU A 296 -13.46 -15.77 9.29
N LEU A 297 -13.74 -16.85 8.57
CA LEU A 297 -14.47 -16.84 7.31
C LEU A 297 -15.90 -16.34 7.51
N PHE A 298 -16.44 -15.71 6.48
CA PHE A 298 -17.87 -15.44 6.40
C PHE A 298 -18.67 -16.75 6.36
N PRO A 299 -19.93 -16.73 6.85
CA PRO A 299 -20.83 -17.86 6.70
C PRO A 299 -20.89 -18.33 5.24
N ASP A 300 -20.96 -19.65 5.06
CA ASP A 300 -21.03 -20.36 3.78
C ASP A 300 -19.79 -20.24 2.86
N VAL A 301 -18.77 -19.46 3.23
CA VAL A 301 -17.49 -19.44 2.53
C VAL A 301 -16.57 -20.52 3.10
N THR A 302 -15.93 -21.26 2.20
CA THR A 302 -15.01 -22.35 2.53
C THR A 302 -13.69 -22.17 1.81
N LEU A 303 -12.60 -22.60 2.44
CA LEU A 303 -11.30 -22.73 1.81
C LEU A 303 -10.98 -24.22 1.64
N THR A 304 -10.59 -24.62 0.43
CA THR A 304 -10.23 -26.01 0.12
C THR A 304 -8.85 -26.07 -0.53
N PRO A 305 -7.91 -26.90 -0.02
CA PRO A 305 -6.63 -27.11 -0.67
C PRO A 305 -6.82 -27.93 -1.95
N ARG A 306 -6.15 -27.52 -3.04
CA ARG A 306 -6.06 -28.28 -4.29
C ARG A 306 -4.62 -28.35 -4.73
N ALA A 307 -4.11 -29.56 -4.93
CA ALA A 307 -2.79 -29.79 -5.50
C ALA A 307 -2.87 -29.68 -7.03
N ASP A 308 -1.88 -29.04 -7.63
CA ASP A 308 -1.65 -29.11 -9.08
C ASP A 308 -0.86 -30.37 -9.47
N GLU A 309 -0.60 -30.54 -10.76
CA GLU A 309 0.14 -31.68 -11.31
C GLU A 309 1.59 -31.78 -10.79
N THR A 310 2.14 -30.68 -10.27
CA THR A 310 3.49 -30.62 -9.69
C THR A 310 3.50 -30.94 -8.19
N GLY A 311 2.32 -31.09 -7.59
CA GLY A 311 2.14 -31.29 -6.15
C GLY A 311 2.12 -29.99 -5.33
N ASP A 312 2.18 -28.80 -5.97
CA ASP A 312 2.02 -27.53 -5.26
C ASP A 312 0.55 -27.33 -4.89
N THR A 313 0.31 -27.06 -3.60
CA THR A 313 -1.04 -26.93 -3.05
C THR A 313 -1.44 -25.48 -2.98
N THR A 314 -2.51 -25.11 -3.68
CA THR A 314 -3.15 -23.79 -3.64
C THR A 314 -4.45 -23.87 -2.87
N MET A 315 -4.74 -22.88 -2.03
CA MET A 315 -6.04 -22.76 -1.38
C MET A 315 -7.05 -22.15 -2.34
N TRP A 316 -8.27 -22.68 -2.38
CA TRP A 316 -9.36 -22.20 -3.22
C TRP A 316 -10.54 -21.77 -2.35
N ALA A 317 -11.00 -20.53 -2.53
CA ALA A 317 -12.21 -20.04 -1.90
C ALA A 317 -13.44 -20.40 -2.73
N SER A 318 -14.50 -20.85 -2.07
CA SER A 318 -15.79 -21.13 -2.71
C SER A 318 -16.94 -21.09 -1.70
N GLY A 319 -18.17 -20.93 -2.20
CA GLY A 319 -19.38 -20.94 -1.38
C GLY A 319 -19.86 -19.54 -0.99
N GLY A 320 -21.07 -19.45 -0.44
CA GLY A 320 -21.73 -18.18 -0.15
C GLY A 320 -21.90 -17.31 -1.40
N HIS A 321 -21.19 -16.19 -1.44
CA HIS A 321 -21.15 -15.29 -2.60
C HIS A 321 -20.07 -15.66 -3.62
N VAL A 322 -19.10 -16.50 -3.26
CA VAL A 322 -18.04 -16.99 -4.17
C VAL A 322 -18.57 -18.19 -4.95
N GLU A 323 -19.41 -17.91 -5.96
CA GLU A 323 -20.16 -18.94 -6.71
C GLU A 323 -19.25 -19.84 -7.56
N THR A 324 -18.16 -19.31 -8.09
CA THR A 324 -17.13 -20.08 -8.81
C THR A 324 -15.90 -20.17 -7.92
N PRO A 325 -15.29 -21.35 -7.74
CA PRO A 325 -14.06 -21.48 -6.97
C PRO A 325 -12.96 -20.55 -7.50
N VAL A 326 -12.36 -19.78 -6.59
CA VAL A 326 -11.28 -18.82 -6.90
C VAL A 326 -9.98 -19.27 -6.23
N PRO A 327 -8.86 -19.39 -6.96
CA PRO A 327 -7.57 -19.68 -6.36
C PRO A 327 -7.07 -18.47 -5.56
N MET A 328 -6.62 -18.71 -4.33
CA MET A 328 -6.09 -17.67 -3.46
C MET A 328 -4.63 -17.38 -3.83
N GLY A 329 -4.31 -16.10 -4.05
CA GLY A 329 -2.93 -15.63 -4.24
C GLY A 329 -2.11 -15.55 -2.95
N ASP A 330 -2.72 -15.91 -1.82
CA ASP A 330 -2.14 -15.84 -0.48
C ASP A 330 -1.87 -17.23 0.10
N ALA A 331 -0.83 -17.33 0.91
CA ALA A 331 -0.43 -18.52 1.64
C ALA A 331 -1.27 -18.62 2.91
N LEU A 332 -2.25 -19.51 2.92
CA LEU A 332 -3.20 -19.69 4.02
C LEU A 332 -3.01 -21.04 4.67
N GLU A 333 -3.05 -21.06 6.00
CA GLU A 333 -3.09 -22.28 6.81
C GLU A 333 -4.46 -22.40 7.45
N LEU A 334 -5.21 -23.44 7.10
CA LEU A 334 -6.50 -23.73 7.73
C LEU A 334 -6.27 -24.22 9.17
N ILE A 335 -6.93 -23.56 10.13
CA ILE A 335 -7.02 -24.05 11.51
C ILE A 335 -8.15 -25.07 11.59
N ASP A 336 -9.32 -24.67 11.08
CA ASP A 336 -10.51 -25.52 10.95
C ASP A 336 -11.40 -25.03 9.79
N GLY A 337 -12.68 -25.44 9.76
CA GLY A 337 -13.61 -25.06 8.69
C GLY A 337 -14.00 -23.58 8.66
N ALA A 338 -13.78 -22.84 9.74
CA ALA A 338 -14.15 -21.43 9.87
C ALA A 338 -12.93 -20.51 10.03
N PHE A 339 -11.83 -21.01 10.58
CA PHE A 339 -10.65 -20.20 10.93
C PHE A 339 -9.41 -20.56 10.12
N PHE A 340 -8.61 -19.54 9.77
CA PHE A 340 -7.31 -19.72 9.10
C PHE A 340 -6.28 -18.67 9.52
N LEU A 341 -5.00 -18.96 9.29
CA LEU A 341 -3.88 -18.02 9.39
C LEU A 341 -3.46 -17.53 8.01
N LEU A 342 -3.19 -16.23 7.90
CA LEU A 342 -2.64 -15.60 6.70
C LEU A 342 -1.12 -15.44 6.88
N HIS A 343 -0.35 -16.17 6.07
CA HIS A 343 1.11 -16.13 6.10
C HIS A 343 1.71 -15.12 5.14
N GLY A 344 0.91 -14.48 4.26
CA GLY A 344 1.36 -13.53 3.25
C GLY A 344 1.01 -13.97 1.84
N ARG A 345 1.59 -13.34 0.81
CA ARG A 345 1.38 -13.70 -0.60
C ARG A 345 2.17 -14.96 -0.97
N ARG A 346 1.58 -15.85 -1.79
CA ARG A 346 2.28 -17.03 -2.32
C ARG A 346 3.51 -16.65 -3.16
N ALA A 347 3.36 -15.63 -4.00
CA ALA A 347 4.45 -15.10 -4.83
C ALA A 347 5.59 -14.48 -3.99
N ASP A 348 5.32 -14.12 -2.74
CA ASP A 348 6.30 -13.52 -1.83
C ASP A 348 6.88 -14.56 -0.84
N LEU A 349 6.54 -15.85 -0.99
CA LEU A 349 7.13 -16.92 -0.20
C LEU A 349 8.58 -17.14 -0.63
N ILE A 350 9.47 -17.14 0.35
CA ILE A 350 10.87 -17.45 0.19
C ILE A 350 11.21 -18.76 0.91
N ASN A 351 12.12 -19.53 0.33
CA ASN A 351 12.70 -20.71 0.97
C ASN A 351 14.21 -20.49 1.14
N ILE A 352 14.67 -20.46 2.38
CA ILE A 352 16.09 -20.32 2.72
C ILE A 352 16.47 -21.48 3.64
N ALA A 353 17.49 -22.24 3.24
CA ALA A 353 18.02 -23.39 3.99
C ALA A 353 16.91 -24.41 4.39
N GLY A 354 15.96 -24.66 3.49
CA GLY A 354 14.86 -25.62 3.72
C GLY A 354 13.72 -25.09 4.59
N LYS A 355 13.84 -23.87 5.12
CA LYS A 355 12.77 -23.20 5.88
C LYS A 355 12.00 -22.26 4.95
N ARG A 356 10.66 -22.26 5.06
CA ARG A 356 9.77 -21.42 4.26
C ARG A 356 9.16 -20.31 5.12
N THR A 357 9.12 -19.09 4.60
CA THR A 357 8.42 -17.95 5.19
C THR A 357 7.98 -16.99 4.07
N SER A 358 7.22 -15.94 4.37
CA SER A 358 6.92 -14.89 3.39
C SER A 358 7.65 -13.59 3.71
N LEU A 359 7.96 -12.80 2.67
CA LEU A 359 8.46 -11.44 2.87
C LEU A 359 7.45 -10.60 3.68
N ALA A 360 6.14 -10.82 3.51
CA ALA A 360 5.11 -10.11 4.26
C ALA A 360 5.16 -10.41 5.77
N TYR A 361 5.37 -11.67 6.16
CA TYR A 361 5.55 -12.06 7.56
C TYR A 361 6.82 -11.42 8.14
N LEU A 362 7.93 -11.47 7.42
CA LEU A 362 9.18 -10.84 7.84
C LEU A 362 9.04 -9.32 7.97
N ASN A 363 8.35 -8.67 7.03
CA ASN A 363 8.00 -7.24 7.11
C ASN A 363 7.19 -6.95 8.37
N HIS A 364 6.18 -7.77 8.66
CA HIS A 364 5.36 -7.61 9.86
C HIS A 364 6.21 -7.72 11.13
N GLN A 365 7.10 -8.72 11.24
CA GLN A 365 7.98 -8.88 12.38
C GLN A 365 8.95 -7.71 12.56
N LEU A 366 9.53 -7.20 11.46
CA LEU A 366 10.41 -6.03 11.47
C LEU A 366 9.69 -4.77 11.96
N ASN A 367 8.53 -4.46 11.40
CA ASN A 367 7.76 -3.26 11.72
C ASN A 367 7.09 -3.33 13.11
N ALA A 368 7.10 -4.49 13.77
CA ALA A 368 6.61 -4.65 15.13
C ALA A 368 7.67 -4.36 16.21
N ILE A 369 8.92 -4.07 15.81
CA ILE A 369 10.01 -3.74 16.73
C ILE A 369 9.89 -2.28 17.19
N PRO A 370 9.86 -1.99 18.51
CA PRO A 370 9.88 -0.61 19.01
C PRO A 370 11.11 0.14 18.49
N GLY A 371 10.92 1.36 17.98
CA GLY A 371 11.97 2.17 17.33
C GLY A 371 12.04 2.00 15.81
N VAL A 372 11.39 0.99 15.23
CA VAL A 372 11.21 0.86 13.78
C VAL A 372 9.97 1.64 13.35
N ILE A 373 10.18 2.64 12.48
CA ILE A 373 9.12 3.49 11.91
C ILE A 373 8.55 2.85 10.63
N ASP A 374 9.44 2.33 9.79
CA ASP A 374 9.10 1.64 8.55
C ASP A 374 10.20 0.63 8.20
N GLY A 375 9.86 -0.42 7.46
CA GLY A 375 10.82 -1.42 7.05
C GLY A 375 10.27 -2.43 6.05
N VAL A 376 11.17 -2.98 5.25
CA VAL A 376 10.84 -3.99 4.24
C VAL A 376 12.00 -4.95 4.01
N PHE A 377 11.71 -6.23 4.02
CA PHE A 377 12.55 -7.30 3.53
C PHE A 377 12.48 -7.39 2.02
N HIS A 378 13.62 -7.66 1.43
CA HIS A 378 13.78 -7.82 -0.01
C HIS A 378 14.64 -9.05 -0.30
N MET A 379 14.17 -9.84 -1.25
CA MET A 379 14.98 -10.87 -1.89
C MET A 379 15.32 -10.40 -3.31
N PRO A 380 16.62 -10.21 -3.64
CA PRO A 380 17.03 -9.83 -4.99
C PRO A 380 16.63 -10.85 -6.06
N ASP A 381 16.33 -10.37 -7.27
CA ASP A 381 15.97 -11.20 -8.43
C ASP A 381 17.20 -11.90 -9.06
N ASP A 382 16.98 -13.08 -9.65
CA ASP A 382 17.99 -13.87 -10.37
C ASP A 382 18.34 -13.19 -11.71
N THR A 383 19.47 -12.49 -11.77
CA THR A 383 20.04 -12.02 -13.05
C THR A 383 21.39 -12.68 -13.31
N HIS A 384 21.32 -13.75 -14.11
CA HIS A 384 22.33 -14.48 -14.91
C HIS A 384 23.81 -14.60 -14.48
N ALA A 385 24.20 -15.89 -14.43
CA ALA A 385 25.42 -16.54 -14.94
C ALA A 385 26.81 -16.06 -14.46
N ASP A 386 27.53 -17.04 -13.88
CA ASP A 386 28.99 -17.21 -13.82
C ASP A 386 29.82 -16.63 -12.67
N ASP A 387 29.23 -16.09 -11.61
CA ASP A 387 29.86 -16.08 -10.28
C ASP A 387 28.74 -15.89 -9.25
N GLU A 388 28.41 -16.88 -8.42
CA GLU A 388 27.32 -16.75 -7.43
C GLU A 388 27.81 -16.00 -6.17
N PRO A 389 27.51 -14.70 -5.95
CA PRO A 389 27.43 -14.19 -4.61
C PRO A 389 26.24 -14.88 -3.92
N VAL A 390 26.48 -15.53 -2.79
CA VAL A 390 25.46 -16.14 -1.92
C VAL A 390 24.23 -15.22 -1.86
N ARG A 391 23.09 -15.72 -2.36
CA ARG A 391 21.77 -15.07 -2.25
C ARG A 391 21.51 -14.75 -0.80
N ARG A 392 21.40 -13.47 -0.45
CA ARG A 392 21.10 -13.08 0.93
C ARG A 392 19.89 -12.16 0.95
N LEU A 393 18.88 -12.64 1.67
CA LEU A 393 17.76 -11.86 2.13
C LEU A 393 18.28 -10.61 2.83
N MET A 394 17.75 -9.45 2.47
CA MET A 394 18.14 -8.16 3.05
C MET A 394 16.93 -7.42 3.59
N ALA A 395 17.16 -6.40 4.42
CA ALA A 395 16.11 -5.52 4.91
C ALA A 395 16.52 -4.07 4.80
N LEU A 396 15.60 -3.22 4.35
CA LEU A 396 15.69 -1.77 4.39
C LEU A 396 14.83 -1.28 5.56
N VAL A 397 15.35 -0.38 6.39
CA VAL A 397 14.69 0.05 7.62
C VAL A 397 14.83 1.55 7.85
N VAL A 398 13.79 2.15 8.40
CA VAL A 398 13.76 3.50 8.95
C VAL A 398 13.62 3.35 10.46
N ALA A 399 14.72 3.51 11.17
CA ALA A 399 14.78 3.35 12.62
C ALA A 399 15.84 4.31 13.20
N PRO A 400 15.52 5.61 13.30
CA PRO A 400 16.51 6.64 13.66
C PRO A 400 17.07 6.49 15.09
N GLU A 401 16.38 5.72 15.95
CA GLU A 401 16.74 5.52 17.36
C GLU A 401 17.42 4.16 17.62
N LEU A 402 17.58 3.31 16.59
CA LEU A 402 18.15 1.97 16.75
C LEU A 402 19.43 1.81 15.95
N ASP A 403 20.44 1.19 16.55
CA ASP A 403 21.60 0.71 15.80
C ASP A 403 21.37 -0.68 15.16
N ALA A 404 22.30 -1.09 14.29
CA ALA A 404 22.22 -2.38 13.60
C ALA A 404 22.26 -3.59 14.56
N ALA A 405 22.98 -3.49 15.68
CA ALA A 405 23.14 -4.59 16.63
C ALA A 405 21.88 -4.77 17.49
N GLU A 406 21.27 -3.67 17.93
CA GLU A 406 20.00 -3.62 18.64
C GLU A 406 18.87 -4.19 17.78
N LEU A 407 18.75 -3.72 16.54
CA LEU A 407 17.73 -4.21 15.62
C LEU A 407 17.94 -5.70 15.27
N GLN A 408 19.19 -6.13 15.06
CA GLN A 408 19.46 -7.56 14.87
C GLN A 408 19.11 -8.41 16.08
N ARG A 409 19.37 -7.92 17.30
CA ARG A 409 18.99 -8.62 18.54
C ARG A 409 17.47 -8.75 18.65
N ALA A 410 16.74 -7.66 18.42
CA ALA A 410 15.28 -7.67 18.43
C ALA A 410 14.67 -8.57 17.33
N LEU A 411 15.27 -8.59 16.14
CA LEU A 411 14.85 -9.51 15.06
C LEU A 411 15.10 -10.97 15.42
N ARG A 412 16.25 -11.32 16.02
CA ARG A 412 16.55 -12.72 16.42
C ARG A 412 15.54 -13.31 17.41
N GLU A 413 14.88 -12.47 18.20
CA GLU A 413 13.83 -12.90 19.12
C GLU A 413 12.49 -13.20 18.41
N ARG A 414 12.34 -12.76 17.15
CA ARG A 414 11.06 -12.75 16.42
C ARG A 414 11.04 -13.64 15.17
N ILE A 415 12.20 -13.86 14.54
CA ILE A 415 12.31 -14.64 13.30
C ILE A 415 13.39 -15.72 13.39
N ASP A 416 13.24 -16.76 12.58
CA ASP A 416 14.24 -17.82 12.48
C ASP A 416 15.60 -17.27 11.99
N ALA A 417 16.70 -17.79 12.53
CA ALA A 417 18.05 -17.40 12.17
C ALA A 417 18.35 -17.55 10.66
N ALA A 418 17.67 -18.48 9.97
CA ALA A 418 17.78 -18.66 8.52
C ALA A 418 17.29 -17.43 7.72
N PHE A 419 16.38 -16.63 8.29
CA PHE A 419 15.80 -15.46 7.66
C PHE A 419 16.39 -14.14 8.19
N MET A 420 17.49 -14.19 8.94
CA MET A 420 18.16 -12.97 9.40
C MET A 420 18.70 -12.16 8.21
N PRO A 421 18.34 -10.87 8.08
CA PRO A 421 18.71 -10.07 6.92
C PRO A 421 20.20 -9.77 6.90
N ARG A 422 20.80 -9.88 5.71
CA ARG A 422 22.20 -9.60 5.42
C ARG A 422 22.31 -9.03 3.99
N PRO A 423 22.50 -7.71 3.79
CA PRO A 423 22.67 -6.68 4.80
C PRO A 423 21.35 -6.18 5.40
N LEU A 424 21.49 -5.41 6.47
CA LEU A 424 20.46 -4.54 7.01
C LEU A 424 20.87 -3.09 6.65
N LEU A 425 19.98 -2.38 5.97
CA LEU A 425 20.24 -1.07 5.34
C LEU A 425 19.34 -0.01 5.97
N PHE A 426 19.94 1.07 6.49
CA PHE A 426 19.20 2.16 7.14
C PHE A 426 18.95 3.31 6.16
N PHE A 427 17.74 3.87 6.23
CA PHE A 427 17.30 5.00 5.44
C PHE A 427 16.56 6.02 6.31
N ASP A 428 16.58 7.29 5.90
CA ASP A 428 15.78 8.34 6.55
C ASP A 428 14.28 8.20 6.26
N SER A 429 13.94 7.69 5.06
CA SER A 429 12.57 7.40 4.67
C SER A 429 12.52 6.36 3.53
N LEU A 430 11.40 5.65 3.42
CA LEU A 430 11.12 4.76 2.29
C LEU A 430 10.03 5.38 1.38
N PRO A 431 10.28 5.52 0.06
CA PRO A 431 9.38 6.19 -0.88
C PRO A 431 8.15 5.32 -1.25
N ARG A 432 7.11 5.34 -0.41
CA ARG A 432 5.84 4.65 -0.66
C ARG A 432 4.87 5.49 -1.51
N ASN A 433 4.04 4.84 -2.31
CA ASN A 433 3.00 5.49 -3.13
C ASN A 433 1.75 5.86 -2.31
N ALA A 434 0.74 6.49 -2.95
CA ALA A 434 -0.51 6.93 -2.31
C ALA A 434 -1.35 5.81 -1.66
N THR A 435 -1.08 4.55 -1.98
CA THR A 435 -1.71 3.36 -1.36
C THR A 435 -0.83 2.73 -0.27
N GLY A 436 0.30 3.35 0.07
CA GLY A 436 1.25 2.86 1.07
C GLY A 436 2.16 1.72 0.61
N LYS A 437 2.16 1.39 -0.69
CA LYS A 437 3.05 0.36 -1.24
C LYS A 437 4.39 0.97 -1.62
N LEU A 438 5.50 0.26 -1.34
CA LEU A 438 6.82 0.57 -1.91
C LEU A 438 6.92 -0.17 -3.25
N PRO A 439 6.91 0.52 -4.40
CA PRO A 439 6.97 -0.14 -5.70
C PRO A 439 8.29 -0.93 -5.88
N ARG A 440 8.22 -2.08 -6.57
CA ARG A 440 9.37 -2.99 -6.73
C ARG A 440 10.53 -2.33 -7.49
N ASP A 441 10.24 -1.53 -8.51
CA ASP A 441 11.23 -0.77 -9.27
C ASP A 441 11.98 0.25 -8.40
N VAL A 442 11.28 0.89 -7.46
CA VAL A 442 11.89 1.84 -6.53
C VAL A 442 12.77 1.10 -5.53
N LEU A 443 12.30 -0.01 -4.99
CA LEU A 443 13.07 -0.88 -4.09
C LEU A 443 14.36 -1.39 -4.74
N THR A 444 14.27 -1.90 -5.98
CA THR A 444 15.44 -2.39 -6.73
C THR A 444 16.47 -1.27 -6.95
N ARG A 445 16.02 -0.05 -7.28
CA ARG A 445 16.92 1.11 -7.44
C ARG A 445 17.64 1.48 -6.15
N LEU A 446 16.94 1.52 -5.01
CA LEU A 446 17.56 1.80 -3.71
C LEU A 446 18.64 0.76 -3.36
N VAL A 447 18.36 -0.51 -3.62
CA VAL A 447 19.32 -1.61 -3.39
C VAL A 447 20.53 -1.49 -4.32
N ALA A 448 20.32 -1.17 -5.60
CA ALA A 448 21.39 -0.97 -6.56
C ALA A 448 22.30 0.20 -6.15
N GLN A 449 21.71 1.35 -5.78
CA GLN A 449 22.45 2.52 -5.31
C GLN A 449 23.29 2.22 -4.07
N GLU A 450 22.75 1.51 -3.09
CA GLU A 450 23.50 1.15 -1.88
C GLU A 450 24.60 0.12 -2.16
N ARG A 451 24.40 -0.79 -3.13
CA ARG A 451 25.46 -1.70 -3.60
C ARG A 451 26.60 -0.94 -4.28
N GLU A 452 26.29 -0.02 -5.19
CA GLU A 452 27.28 0.84 -5.85
C GLU A 452 28.05 1.68 -4.82
N ARG A 453 27.34 2.29 -3.87
CA ARG A 453 27.94 3.06 -2.77
C ARG A 453 28.93 2.23 -1.96
N ARG A 454 28.57 1.00 -1.60
CA ARG A 454 29.44 0.08 -0.85
C ARG A 454 30.63 -0.42 -1.67
N ALA A 455 30.40 -0.76 -2.94
CA ALA A 455 31.46 -1.20 -3.84
C ALA A 455 32.51 -0.10 -4.05
N ALA A 456 32.08 1.16 -4.18
CA ALA A 456 32.97 2.29 -4.32
C ALA A 456 33.87 2.52 -3.10
N LEU A 457 33.41 2.13 -1.90
CA LEU A 457 34.16 2.25 -0.65
C LEU A 457 35.19 1.13 -0.44
N SER A 458 35.33 0.19 -1.37
CA SER A 458 36.34 -0.88 -1.29
C SER A 458 37.24 -0.85 -2.52
N PHE A 459 38.55 -0.95 -2.34
CA PHE A 459 39.53 -0.92 -3.42
C PHE A 459 40.76 -1.76 -3.12
N SER A 460 41.55 -2.05 -4.16
CA SER A 460 42.91 -2.56 -4.02
C SER A 460 43.80 -1.95 -5.08
N VAL A 461 45.08 -1.77 -4.75
CA VAL A 461 46.07 -1.22 -5.70
C VAL A 461 46.79 -2.39 -6.36
N PRO A 462 46.66 -2.59 -7.69
CA PRO A 462 47.20 -3.77 -8.35
C PRO A 462 48.75 -3.79 -8.31
N PRO A 463 49.38 -4.98 -8.30
CA PRO A 463 50.86 -5.09 -8.31
C PRO A 463 51.55 -4.39 -9.48
N GLY A 464 50.87 -4.22 -10.61
CA GLY A 464 51.38 -3.51 -11.79
C GLY A 464 51.19 -1.99 -11.78
N HIS A 465 50.74 -1.39 -10.68
CA HIS A 465 50.46 0.04 -10.61
C HIS A 465 51.76 0.88 -10.80
N PRO A 466 51.80 1.87 -11.70
CA PRO A 466 53.03 2.64 -12.02
C PRO A 466 53.69 3.30 -10.81
N ALA A 467 52.90 3.76 -9.85
CA ALA A 467 53.41 4.40 -8.62
C ALA A 467 54.16 3.45 -7.68
N LEU A 468 54.17 2.14 -7.93
CA LEU A 468 54.96 1.16 -7.17
C LEU A 468 56.40 1.03 -7.69
N ALA A 469 56.68 1.47 -8.92
CA ALA A 469 58.00 1.35 -9.53
C ALA A 469 59.04 2.18 -8.74
N GLY A 470 60.01 1.50 -8.12
CA GLY A 470 61.06 2.13 -7.31
C GLY A 470 60.63 2.51 -5.88
N HIS A 471 59.37 2.32 -5.50
CA HIS A 471 58.87 2.62 -4.16
C HIS A 471 59.10 1.41 -3.23
N PHE A 472 60.19 1.47 -2.44
CA PHE A 472 60.73 0.40 -1.58
C PHE A 472 61.19 -0.86 -2.35
N PRO A 473 62.40 -0.84 -2.95
CA PRO A 473 62.96 -1.98 -3.67
C PRO A 473 62.99 -3.28 -2.84
N GLY A 474 62.49 -4.37 -3.41
CA GLY A 474 62.42 -5.69 -2.76
C GLY A 474 61.22 -5.90 -1.81
N ARG A 475 60.53 -4.83 -1.38
CA ARG A 475 59.30 -4.89 -0.56
C ARG A 475 58.37 -3.74 -0.95
N PRO A 476 57.66 -3.82 -2.09
CA PRO A 476 56.83 -2.72 -2.59
C PRO A 476 55.72 -2.37 -1.60
N ILE A 477 55.54 -1.08 -1.32
CA ILE A 477 54.50 -0.53 -0.45
C ILE A 477 53.66 0.46 -1.26
N VAL A 478 52.34 0.46 -1.08
CA VAL A 478 51.48 1.46 -1.74
C VAL A 478 51.78 2.87 -1.20
N PRO A 479 52.11 3.86 -2.06
CA PRO A 479 52.33 5.22 -1.62
C PRO A 479 51.09 5.84 -0.97
N GLY A 480 51.28 6.65 0.07
CA GLY A 480 50.17 7.30 0.77
C GLY A 480 49.30 8.17 -0.12
N VAL A 481 49.88 8.84 -1.12
CA VAL A 481 49.11 9.64 -2.11
C VAL A 481 48.15 8.79 -2.93
N VAL A 482 48.50 7.55 -3.27
CA VAL A 482 47.63 6.63 -4.01
C VAL A 482 46.47 6.17 -3.12
N LEU A 483 46.73 5.95 -1.83
CA LEU A 483 45.66 5.64 -0.86
C LEU A 483 44.68 6.80 -0.71
N LEU A 484 45.17 8.04 -0.71
CA LEU A 484 44.33 9.24 -0.66
C LEU A 484 43.51 9.41 -1.94
N ASP A 485 44.12 9.21 -3.11
CA ASP A 485 43.45 9.32 -4.41
C ASP A 485 42.25 8.36 -4.50
N HIS A 486 42.47 7.08 -4.19
CA HIS A 486 41.39 6.10 -4.12
C HIS A 486 40.34 6.42 -3.06
N ALA A 487 40.74 6.95 -1.90
CA ALA A 487 39.77 7.37 -0.88
C ALA A 487 38.91 8.55 -1.36
N LEU A 488 39.48 9.51 -2.10
CA LEU A 488 38.74 10.63 -2.67
C LEU A 488 37.76 10.17 -3.75
N ASP A 489 38.18 9.27 -4.64
CA ASP A 489 37.31 8.68 -5.65
C ASP A 489 36.15 7.90 -5.00
N ALA A 490 36.47 7.07 -4.00
CA ALA A 490 35.50 6.30 -3.23
C ALA A 490 34.45 7.21 -2.55
N LEU A 491 34.92 8.28 -1.90
CA LEU A 491 34.05 9.28 -1.26
C LEU A 491 33.23 10.04 -2.30
N GLY A 492 33.80 10.36 -3.45
CA GLY A 492 33.13 11.09 -4.52
C GLY A 492 31.93 10.33 -5.07
N ILE A 493 32.12 9.05 -5.37
CA ILE A 493 31.03 8.17 -5.78
C ILE A 493 30.02 8.02 -4.64
N ALA A 494 30.49 7.77 -3.40
CA ALA A 494 29.60 7.49 -2.28
C ALA A 494 28.72 8.68 -1.85
N LEU A 495 29.21 9.92 -2.04
CA LEU A 495 28.52 11.16 -1.70
C LEU A 495 27.85 11.83 -2.92
N GLY A 496 28.06 11.31 -4.13
CA GLY A 496 27.61 11.96 -5.37
C GLY A 496 28.25 13.33 -5.60
N GLN A 497 29.50 13.51 -5.17
CA GLN A 497 30.24 14.77 -5.22
C GLN A 497 31.59 14.58 -5.93
N ARG A 498 32.15 15.66 -6.48
CA ARG A 498 33.52 15.66 -7.03
C ARG A 498 34.49 16.29 -6.05
N PHE A 499 35.64 15.65 -5.85
CA PHE A 499 36.68 16.11 -4.94
C PHE A 499 37.92 16.69 -5.65
N ASP A 500 37.78 17.03 -6.94
CA ASP A 500 38.85 17.55 -7.82
C ASP A 500 39.60 18.79 -7.27
N ALA A 501 38.96 19.56 -6.39
CA ALA A 501 39.53 20.75 -5.74
C ALA A 501 39.38 20.75 -4.21
N CYS A 502 39.34 19.57 -3.59
CA CYS A 502 39.18 19.44 -2.15
C CYS A 502 40.46 19.81 -1.38
N ARG A 503 40.28 20.29 -0.14
CA ARG A 503 41.40 20.48 0.79
C ARG A 503 41.42 19.32 1.77
N ILE A 504 42.50 18.54 1.74
CA ILE A 504 42.79 17.57 2.80
C ILE A 504 43.35 18.36 4.00
N ASP A 505 42.55 18.49 5.06
CA ASP A 505 42.92 19.20 6.28
C ASP A 505 43.93 18.39 7.11
N SER A 506 43.84 17.06 7.08
CA SER A 506 44.81 16.17 7.71
C SER A 506 44.82 14.78 7.09
N ALA A 507 45.98 14.11 7.08
CA ALA A 507 46.13 12.71 6.72
C ALA A 507 47.23 12.06 7.58
N LYS A 508 46.95 10.88 8.13
CA LYS A 508 47.86 10.05 8.92
C LYS A 508 47.93 8.66 8.31
N PHE A 509 49.14 8.19 8.02
CA PHE A 509 49.39 6.84 7.52
C PHE A 509 49.94 6.00 8.67
N LEU A 510 49.14 5.02 9.10
CA LEU A 510 49.35 4.25 10.34
C LEU A 510 50.04 2.91 10.09
N SER A 511 49.82 2.30 8.93
CA SER A 511 50.46 1.02 8.57
C SER A 511 50.66 0.87 7.06
N PRO A 512 51.72 0.17 6.61
CA PRO A 512 52.02 -0.01 5.18
C PRO A 512 51.02 -0.96 4.52
N VAL A 513 50.76 -0.77 3.23
CA VAL A 513 49.86 -1.61 2.43
C VAL A 513 50.66 -2.33 1.37
N ALA A 514 50.42 -3.64 1.21
CA ALA A 514 51.01 -4.42 0.12
C ALA A 514 50.18 -4.29 -1.17
N PRO A 515 50.79 -4.39 -2.36
CA PRO A 515 50.01 -4.43 -3.61
C PRO A 515 49.03 -5.62 -3.62
N GLY A 516 47.82 -5.37 -4.11
CA GLY A 516 46.71 -6.33 -4.13
C GLY A 516 45.99 -6.52 -2.80
N GLU A 517 46.42 -5.84 -1.72
CA GLU A 517 45.71 -5.89 -0.44
C GLU A 517 44.36 -5.16 -0.53
N ALA A 518 43.30 -5.81 -0.05
CA ALA A 518 41.96 -5.25 -0.04
C ALA A 518 41.81 -4.19 1.06
N LEU A 519 41.27 -3.03 0.68
CA LEU A 519 41.12 -1.86 1.54
C LEU A 519 39.67 -1.38 1.53
N ASP A 520 39.18 -0.98 2.70
CA ASP A 520 37.86 -0.39 2.89
C ASP A 520 37.97 1.05 3.42
N VAL A 521 37.14 1.94 2.88
CA VAL A 521 37.00 3.33 3.27
C VAL A 521 35.74 3.50 4.11
N ALA A 522 35.90 4.00 5.33
CA ALA A 522 34.79 4.43 6.19
C ALA A 522 34.83 5.96 6.33
N TYR A 523 33.67 6.60 6.45
CA TYR A 523 33.59 8.05 6.61
C TYR A 523 32.43 8.53 7.48
N GLU A 524 32.59 9.74 8.00
CA GLU A 524 31.58 10.50 8.74
C GLU A 524 31.56 11.94 8.22
N THR A 525 30.35 12.46 7.98
CA THR A 525 30.16 13.86 7.58
C THR A 525 29.67 14.67 8.77
N ALA A 526 30.42 15.69 9.17
CA ALA A 526 30.02 16.62 10.21
C ALA A 526 29.00 17.64 9.69
N ALA A 527 28.22 18.24 10.60
CA ALA A 527 27.29 19.33 10.26
C ALA A 527 27.96 20.53 9.59
N SER A 528 29.27 20.71 9.80
CA SER A 528 30.09 21.75 9.15
C SER A 528 30.45 21.43 7.68
N GLY A 529 30.09 20.26 7.17
CA GLY A 529 30.50 19.77 5.85
C GLY A 529 31.91 19.15 5.81
N ALA A 530 32.61 19.08 6.95
CA ALA A 530 33.88 18.37 7.05
C ALA A 530 33.66 16.85 7.02
N ILE A 531 34.43 16.15 6.19
CA ILE A 531 34.37 14.71 6.03
C ILE A 531 35.60 14.10 6.68
N ARG A 532 35.40 13.23 7.68
CA ARG A 532 36.45 12.41 8.27
C ARG A 532 36.42 11.04 7.64
N PHE A 533 37.57 10.53 7.19
CA PHE A 533 37.67 9.20 6.58
C PHE A 533 38.73 8.34 7.25
N THR A 534 38.57 7.03 7.16
CA THR A 534 39.52 6.02 7.61
C THR A 534 39.63 4.93 6.55
N ILE A 535 40.85 4.52 6.23
CA ILE A 535 41.17 3.39 5.36
C ILE A 535 41.61 2.22 6.23
N ARG A 536 41.08 1.03 6.00
CA ARG A 536 41.43 -0.19 6.75
C ARG A 536 41.70 -1.37 5.83
N ALA A 537 42.61 -2.26 6.26
CA ALA A 537 42.77 -3.60 5.72
C ALA A 537 42.22 -4.59 6.74
N GLY A 538 40.96 -4.98 6.61
CA GLY A 538 40.23 -5.73 7.64
C GLY A 538 40.20 -4.98 8.99
N ALA A 539 40.76 -5.57 10.05
CA ALA A 539 40.84 -4.93 11.36
C ALA A 539 41.98 -3.90 11.48
N ARG A 540 42.92 -3.87 10.54
CA ARG A 540 44.11 -3.03 10.61
C ARG A 540 43.83 -1.63 10.07
N ALA A 541 44.07 -0.61 10.90
CA ALA A 541 43.98 0.78 10.48
C ALA A 541 45.18 1.13 9.58
N VAL A 542 44.91 1.55 8.34
CA VAL A 542 45.90 1.87 7.32
C VAL A 542 46.16 3.37 7.27
N ALA A 543 45.10 4.15 7.13
CA ALA A 543 45.20 5.61 7.12
C ALA A 543 43.95 6.23 7.70
N SER A 544 44.04 7.48 8.14
CA SER A 544 42.89 8.31 8.46
C SER A 544 43.14 9.75 8.08
N GLY A 545 42.07 10.49 7.85
CA GLY A 545 42.19 11.89 7.48
C GLY A 545 40.90 12.65 7.58
N SER A 546 40.99 13.93 7.30
CA SER A 546 39.85 14.83 7.21
C SER A 546 40.01 15.71 5.99
N LEU A 547 38.90 15.96 5.31
CA LEU A 547 38.84 16.85 4.17
C LEU A 547 37.61 17.72 4.22
N THR A 548 37.69 18.86 3.56
CA THR A 548 36.57 19.77 3.36
C THR A 548 36.27 19.85 1.87
N ALA A 549 35.03 19.55 1.49
CA ALA A 549 34.56 19.70 0.12
C ALA A 549 34.57 21.19 -0.27
N PRO A 550 34.91 21.55 -1.52
CA PRO A 550 34.75 22.92 -1.98
C PRO A 550 33.25 23.29 -1.92
N SER A 551 32.93 24.43 -1.31
CA SER A 551 31.59 25.00 -1.42
C SER A 551 31.28 25.23 -2.90
N ALA A 552 30.11 24.77 -3.36
CA ALA A 552 29.63 25.07 -4.71
C ALA A 552 29.76 26.59 -4.92
N PRO A 553 30.32 27.07 -6.05
CA PRO A 553 30.39 28.50 -6.30
C PRO A 553 28.96 29.04 -6.24
N SER A 554 28.69 29.96 -5.30
CA SER A 554 27.42 30.67 -5.29
C SER A 554 27.26 31.26 -6.67
N ALA A 555 26.15 30.96 -7.36
CA ALA A 555 25.82 31.57 -8.63
C ALA A 555 25.99 33.09 -8.46
N ARG A 556 27.07 33.65 -9.03
CA ARG A 556 27.24 35.09 -9.07
C ARG A 556 26.04 35.59 -9.85
N SER A 557 25.25 36.43 -9.20
CA SER A 557 24.24 37.28 -9.83
C SER A 557 24.87 37.89 -11.07
N ALA A 558 24.49 37.37 -12.23
CA ALA A 558 24.66 38.06 -13.49
C ALA A 558 23.45 39.00 -13.60
N THR A 559 23.77 40.28 -13.48
CA THR A 559 22.94 41.46 -13.74
C THR A 559 22.19 41.40 -15.04
#